data_AF-A0A7X8VJU5-F1
#
_entry.id   AF-A0A7X8VJU5-F1
#
_cell.length_a   1.000
_cell.length_b   1.000
_cell.length_c   1.000
_cell.angle_alpha   90.00
_cell.angle_beta   90.00
_cell.angle_gamma   90.00
#
_symmetry.space_group_name_H-M   'P 1'
#
loop_
_entity.id
_entity.type
_entity.pdbx_description
1 polymer ?
#
loop_
_entity_poly.entity_id
_entity_poly.type
_entity_poly.pdbx_seq_one_letter_code
_entity_poly.pdbx_strand_id
1 'polypeptide(L)'
;LVTKSNLILGMGETREEISEALRDLHSAGTDIITITQYLRPGPLFHPIERWVKPEEFVDLSEEATEIGFAAVMSGPLVRSSYRAGKLYSQALKFRGEELPENLSHLAETSEGPTTQEASSLLERYGASADVPVAANS
;
A
#
# COMPACT_ATOMS: atom_id res chain seq x y z
N LEU A 1 10.52 16.92 7.04
CA LEU A 1 10.79 15.86 6.03
C LEU A 1 9.55 15.00 5.95
N VAL A 2 9.10 14.65 4.74
CA VAL A 2 8.02 13.66 4.56
C VAL A 2 8.61 12.27 4.64
N THR A 3 8.06 11.41 5.48
CA THR A 3 8.54 10.05 5.73
C THR A 3 7.66 9.02 5.01
N LYS A 4 8.27 7.91 4.62
CA LYS A 4 7.57 6.83 3.92
C LYS A 4 7.99 5.47 4.48
N SER A 5 7.02 4.59 4.65
CA SER A 5 7.23 3.18 4.98
C SER A 5 6.44 2.26 4.06
N ASN A 6 6.67 0.95 4.18
CA ASN A 6 6.01 -0.09 3.41
C ASN A 6 5.74 -1.34 4.25
N LEU A 7 4.54 -1.92 4.11
CA LEU A 7 4.17 -3.23 4.64
C LEU A 7 4.02 -4.23 3.49
N ILE A 8 4.68 -5.39 3.62
CA ILE A 8 4.59 -6.49 2.65
C ILE A 8 3.82 -7.62 3.31
N LEU A 9 2.70 -8.02 2.71
CA LEU A 9 1.76 -9.01 3.23
C LEU A 9 1.92 -10.36 2.55
N GLY A 10 1.41 -11.43 3.17
CA GLY A 10 1.48 -12.79 2.65
C GLY A 10 2.71 -13.57 3.10
N MET A 11 3.37 -13.14 4.17
CA MET A 11 4.53 -13.82 4.78
C MET A 11 4.18 -14.53 6.10
N GLY A 12 2.90 -14.52 6.50
CA GLY A 12 2.39 -15.24 7.68
C GLY A 12 1.77 -14.34 8.75
N GLU A 13 1.72 -13.04 8.48
CA GLU A 13 1.10 -12.05 9.34
C GLU A 13 -0.43 -12.22 9.43
N THR A 14 -0.97 -11.93 10.61
CA THR A 14 -2.40 -11.87 10.90
C THR A 14 -2.97 -10.48 10.65
N ARG A 15 -4.31 -10.37 10.56
CA ARG A 15 -4.98 -9.07 10.37
C ARG A 15 -4.69 -8.11 11.51
N GLU A 16 -4.64 -8.63 12.73
CA GLU A 16 -4.37 -7.90 13.97
C GLU A 16 -2.94 -7.33 13.98
N GLU A 17 -1.94 -8.15 13.61
CA GLU A 17 -0.55 -7.71 13.50
C GLU A 17 -0.37 -6.62 12.44
N ILE A 18 -1.12 -6.69 11.32
CA ILE A 18 -1.09 -5.63 10.30
C ILE A 18 -1.65 -4.32 10.89
N SER A 19 -2.79 -4.38 11.58
CA SER A 19 -3.41 -3.20 12.20
C SER A 19 -2.50 -2.59 13.29
N GLU A 20 -1.84 -3.40 14.10
CA GLU A 20 -0.85 -2.94 15.08
C GLU A 20 0.33 -2.26 14.39
N ALA A 21 0.92 -2.89 13.38
CA ALA A 21 2.02 -2.31 12.61
C ALA A 21 1.66 -0.98 11.94
N LEU A 22 0.43 -0.82 11.43
CA LEU A 22 -0.04 0.45 10.88
C LEU A 22 -0.07 1.56 11.95
N ARG A 23 -0.57 1.25 13.14
CA ARG A 23 -0.60 2.22 14.26
C ARG A 23 0.81 2.57 14.72
N ASP A 24 1.69 1.60 14.83
CA ASP A 24 3.08 1.80 15.24
C ASP A 24 3.83 2.68 14.23
N LEU A 25 3.70 2.38 12.93
CA LEU A 25 4.31 3.18 11.86
C LEU A 25 3.81 4.62 11.87
N HIS A 26 2.50 4.83 12.05
CA HIS A 26 1.93 6.17 12.17
C HIS A 26 2.44 6.88 13.42
N SER A 27 2.47 6.21 14.58
CA SER A 27 2.98 6.78 15.84
C SER A 27 4.45 7.19 15.76
N ALA A 28 5.24 6.48 14.95
CA ALA A 28 6.63 6.82 14.65
C ALA A 28 6.79 8.02 13.70
N GLY A 29 5.69 8.63 13.25
CA GLY A 29 5.68 9.80 12.39
C GLY A 29 5.79 9.47 10.90
N THR A 30 5.29 8.31 10.48
CA THR A 30 5.22 7.95 9.05
C THR A 30 4.09 8.71 8.35
N ASP A 31 4.42 9.53 7.34
CA ASP A 31 3.41 10.28 6.57
C ASP A 31 2.76 9.40 5.47
N ILE A 32 3.58 8.60 4.78
CA ILE A 32 3.16 7.81 3.60
C ILE A 32 3.31 6.32 3.87
N ILE A 33 2.25 5.54 3.62
CA ILE A 33 2.29 4.08 3.71
C ILE A 33 1.95 3.42 2.39
N THR A 34 2.76 2.43 2.01
CA THR A 34 2.43 1.47 0.94
C THR A 34 2.18 0.08 1.53
N ILE A 35 1.16 -0.61 1.03
CA ILE A 35 0.79 -1.96 1.45
C ILE A 35 0.75 -2.84 0.19
N THR A 36 1.52 -3.93 0.18
CA THR A 36 1.75 -4.74 -1.03
C THR A 36 1.76 -6.23 -0.76
N GLN A 37 1.59 -7.04 -1.79
CA GLN A 37 1.72 -8.50 -1.72
C GLN A 37 3.20 -8.91 -1.81
N TYR A 38 3.61 -9.82 -0.94
CA TYR A 38 4.86 -10.54 -1.05
C TYR A 38 4.85 -11.41 -2.31
N LEU A 39 5.79 -11.12 -3.21
CA LEU A 39 6.07 -11.98 -4.35
C LEU A 39 7.43 -12.63 -4.13
N ARG A 40 7.40 -13.95 -3.90
CA ARG A 40 8.59 -14.76 -3.67
C ARG A 40 9.52 -14.71 -4.90
N PRO A 41 10.75 -14.16 -4.79
CA PRO A 41 11.65 -14.03 -5.94
C PRO A 41 12.20 -15.37 -6.45
N GLY A 42 12.24 -16.40 -5.58
CA GLY A 42 12.73 -17.73 -5.92
C GLY A 42 12.56 -18.74 -4.77
N PRO A 43 12.89 -20.03 -5.00
CA PRO A 43 12.58 -21.12 -4.08
C PRO A 43 13.41 -21.11 -2.77
N LEU A 44 14.46 -20.29 -2.68
CA LEU A 44 15.26 -20.15 -1.47
C LEU A 44 14.77 -19.03 -0.54
N PHE A 45 13.83 -18.20 -1.02
CA PHE A 45 13.23 -17.15 -0.22
C PHE A 45 12.04 -17.69 0.58
N HIS A 46 11.59 -16.92 1.58
CA HIS A 46 10.42 -17.23 2.40
C HIS A 46 9.25 -17.71 1.51
N PRO A 47 8.53 -18.78 1.89
CA PRO A 47 7.34 -19.19 1.14
C PRO A 47 6.27 -18.08 1.20
N ILE A 48 5.42 -18.05 0.19
CA ILE A 48 4.20 -17.25 0.29
C ILE A 48 3.25 -18.02 1.21
N GLU A 49 2.86 -17.43 2.33
CA GLU A 49 1.93 -18.06 3.29
C GLU A 49 0.48 -17.86 2.83
N ARG A 50 0.16 -16.68 2.29
CA ARG A 50 -1.17 -16.38 1.74
C ARG A 50 -1.12 -15.37 0.60
N TRP A 51 -2.09 -15.49 -0.30
CA TRP A 51 -2.44 -14.46 -1.27
C TRP A 51 -3.52 -13.57 -0.66
N VAL A 52 -3.17 -12.31 -0.39
CA VAL A 52 -4.12 -11.36 0.20
C VAL A 52 -5.15 -10.98 -0.85
N LYS A 53 -6.42 -11.00 -0.46
CA LYS A 53 -7.53 -10.68 -1.36
C LYS A 53 -7.57 -9.19 -1.68
N PRO A 54 -8.00 -8.78 -2.89
CA PRO A 54 -8.14 -7.36 -3.24
C PRO A 54 -9.00 -6.57 -2.25
N GLU A 55 -10.08 -7.16 -1.73
CA GLU A 55 -10.94 -6.57 -0.69
C GLU A 55 -10.18 -6.26 0.61
N GLU A 56 -9.28 -7.13 1.07
CA GLU A 56 -8.44 -6.86 2.25
C GLU A 56 -7.54 -5.64 2.02
N PHE A 57 -7.03 -5.44 0.80
CA PHE A 57 -6.24 -4.24 0.48
C PHE A 57 -7.09 -2.96 0.52
N VAL A 58 -8.37 -3.03 0.14
CA VAL A 58 -9.29 -1.89 0.25
C VAL A 58 -9.55 -1.56 1.72
N ASP A 59 -9.90 -2.55 2.53
CA ASP A 59 -10.15 -2.38 3.96
C ASP A 59 -8.92 -1.79 4.69
N LEU A 60 -7.73 -2.26 4.34
CA LEU A 60 -6.46 -1.75 4.87
C LEU A 60 -6.16 -0.32 4.42
N SER A 61 -6.56 0.04 3.20
CA SER A 61 -6.41 1.41 2.71
C SER A 61 -7.32 2.38 3.47
N GLU A 62 -8.54 1.95 3.76
CA GLU A 62 -9.52 2.71 4.55
C GLU A 62 -9.02 2.86 6.00
N GLU A 63 -8.62 1.77 6.65
CA GLU A 63 -8.07 1.80 8.01
C GLU A 63 -6.84 2.72 8.12
N ALA A 64 -5.88 2.62 7.18
CA ALA A 64 -4.72 3.51 7.20
C ALA A 64 -5.12 4.99 7.00
N THR A 65 -6.14 5.26 6.19
CA THR A 65 -6.67 6.63 6.04
C THR A 65 -7.31 7.13 7.33
N GLU A 66 -8.07 6.27 8.03
CA GLU A 66 -8.69 6.58 9.33
C GLU A 66 -7.66 6.79 10.45
N ILE A 67 -6.56 6.05 10.43
CA ILE A 67 -5.43 6.21 11.37
C ILE A 67 -4.79 7.60 11.22
N GLY A 68 -4.80 8.18 10.01
CA GLY A 68 -4.30 9.52 9.73
C GLY A 68 -3.08 9.62 8.82
N PHE A 69 -2.72 8.54 8.11
CA PHE A 69 -1.65 8.60 7.11
C PHE A 69 -1.98 9.65 6.03
N ALA A 70 -1.02 10.53 5.74
CA ALA A 70 -1.19 11.64 4.81
C ALA A 70 -1.33 11.18 3.35
N ALA A 71 -0.76 10.03 3.00
CA ALA A 71 -1.02 9.36 1.73
C ALA A 71 -0.91 7.83 1.86
N VAL A 72 -1.87 7.12 1.29
CA VAL A 72 -1.98 5.66 1.35
C VAL A 72 -2.01 5.08 -0.05
N MET A 73 -1.34 3.94 -0.23
CA MET A 73 -1.46 3.10 -1.42
C MET A 73 -1.44 1.63 -1.04
N SER A 74 -2.48 0.92 -1.43
CA SER A 74 -2.70 -0.47 -1.03
C SER A 74 -3.14 -1.29 -2.23
N GLY A 75 -2.48 -2.42 -2.47
CA GLY A 75 -2.82 -3.32 -3.58
C GLY A 75 -1.75 -4.37 -3.86
N PRO A 76 -2.12 -5.48 -4.54
CA PRO A 76 -1.22 -6.60 -4.75
C PRO A 76 -0.02 -6.27 -5.66
N LEU A 77 -0.17 -5.34 -6.61
CA LEU A 77 0.92 -4.95 -7.52
C LEU A 77 1.58 -3.63 -7.14
N VAL A 78 1.19 -3.02 -6.01
CA VAL A 78 1.84 -1.83 -5.48
C VAL A 78 3.34 -2.08 -5.29
N ARG A 79 4.15 -1.10 -5.64
CA ARG A 79 5.59 -1.08 -5.38
C ARG A 79 5.94 0.18 -4.62
N SER A 80 7.02 0.12 -3.83
CA SER A 80 7.48 1.24 -3.02
C SER A 80 7.78 2.51 -3.83
N SER A 81 8.19 2.40 -5.10
CA SER A 81 8.41 3.54 -6.00
C SER A 81 7.19 3.92 -6.83
N TYR A 82 6.15 3.08 -6.89
CA TYR A 82 4.99 3.32 -7.76
C TYR A 82 4.27 4.59 -7.31
N ARG A 83 4.12 5.53 -8.26
CA ARG A 83 3.46 6.83 -8.04
C ARG A 83 3.99 7.60 -6.82
N ALA A 84 5.29 7.48 -6.51
CA ALA A 84 5.91 8.13 -5.36
C ALA A 84 5.78 9.67 -5.38
N GLY A 85 5.91 10.30 -6.55
CA GLY A 85 5.70 11.75 -6.70
C GLY A 85 4.28 12.19 -6.37
N LYS A 86 3.29 11.37 -6.71
CA LYS A 86 1.89 11.60 -6.36
C LYS A 86 1.66 11.49 -4.85
N LEU A 87 2.14 10.42 -4.23
CA LEU A 87 2.01 10.24 -2.78
C LEU A 87 2.69 11.38 -2.02
N TYR A 88 3.85 11.83 -2.48
CA TYR A 88 4.55 12.97 -1.91
C TYR A 88 3.76 14.27 -2.01
N SER A 89 3.20 14.57 -3.20
CA SER A 89 2.36 15.77 -3.37
C SER A 89 1.07 15.72 -2.54
N GLN A 90 0.44 14.54 -2.40
CA GLN A 90 -0.71 14.35 -1.51
C GLN A 90 -0.34 14.57 -0.05
N ALA A 91 0.79 14.02 0.40
CA ALA A 91 1.26 14.19 1.78
C ALA A 91 1.56 15.65 2.12
N LEU A 92 2.23 16.38 1.22
CA LEU A 92 2.45 17.83 1.40
C LEU A 92 1.13 18.60 1.50
N LYS A 93 0.19 18.34 0.58
CA LYS A 93 -1.15 18.97 0.60
C LYS A 93 -1.90 18.69 1.91
N PHE A 94 -1.87 17.44 2.39
CA PHE A 94 -2.49 17.06 3.66
C PHE A 94 -1.87 17.81 4.85
N ARG A 95 -0.55 18.05 4.80
CA ARG A 95 0.19 18.83 5.81
C ARG A 95 0.01 20.35 5.68
N GLY A 96 -0.69 20.84 4.65
CA GLY A 96 -0.80 22.26 4.34
C GLY A 96 0.48 22.88 3.79
N GLU A 97 1.39 22.06 3.25
CA GLU A 97 2.65 22.47 2.65
C GLU A 97 2.53 22.55 1.12
N GLU A 98 3.20 23.53 0.51
CA GLU A 98 3.25 23.65 -0.94
C GLU A 98 4.36 22.78 -1.54
N LEU A 99 4.15 22.32 -2.77
CA LEU A 99 5.20 21.65 -3.52
C LEU A 99 6.35 22.64 -3.80
N PRO A 100 7.61 22.28 -3.52
CA PRO A 100 8.75 23.08 -3.94
C PRO A 100 8.71 23.33 -5.45
N GLU A 101 9.10 24.53 -5.88
CA GLU A 101 9.04 24.95 -7.29
C GLU A 101 9.78 23.98 -8.23
N ASN A 102 10.91 23.44 -7.78
CA ASN A 102 11.72 22.45 -8.51
C ASN A 102 11.04 21.07 -8.66
N LEU A 103 9.94 20.82 -7.95
CA LEU A 103 9.17 19.58 -7.95
C LEU A 103 7.74 19.77 -8.51
N SER A 104 7.43 20.93 -9.07
CA SER A 104 6.13 21.25 -9.69
C SER A 104 5.67 20.23 -10.74
N HIS A 105 6.59 19.68 -11.54
CA HIS A 105 6.34 18.63 -12.53
C HIS A 105 5.78 17.32 -11.95
N LEU A 106 5.96 17.06 -10.64
CA LEU A 106 5.37 15.89 -9.98
C LEU A 106 3.83 16.03 -9.87
N ALA A 107 3.30 17.26 -9.84
CA ALA A 107 1.86 17.48 -9.83
C ALA A 107 1.20 17.10 -11.16
N GLU A 108 1.91 17.25 -12.28
CA GLU A 108 1.40 16.98 -13.63
C GLU A 108 1.34 15.47 -13.94
N THR A 109 2.26 14.69 -13.40
CA THR A 109 2.30 13.22 -13.57
C THR A 109 1.36 12.46 -12.61
N SER A 110 0.58 13.19 -11.80
CA SER A 110 -0.22 12.67 -10.69
C SER A 110 -1.71 12.45 -10.99
N GLU A 111 -2.18 12.64 -12.22
CA GLU A 111 -3.59 12.46 -12.56
C GLU A 111 -4.02 10.98 -12.50
N GLY A 112 -5.09 10.69 -11.72
CA GLY A 112 -5.72 9.35 -11.57
C GLY A 112 -5.66 8.78 -10.14
N PRO A 113 -6.75 8.29 -9.52
CA PRO A 113 -6.82 7.83 -8.11
C PRO A 113 -5.70 6.87 -7.66
N THR A 114 -5.19 7.01 -6.41
CA THR A 114 -4.19 6.09 -5.82
C THR A 114 -4.81 4.77 -5.36
N THR A 115 -6.06 4.83 -4.91
CA THR A 115 -6.93 3.70 -4.50
C THR A 115 -7.33 2.78 -5.65
N GLN A 116 -7.09 3.19 -6.91
CA GLN A 116 -7.71 2.53 -8.06
C GLN A 116 -7.23 1.11 -8.33
N GLU A 117 -6.04 0.68 -7.87
CA GLU A 117 -5.54 -0.64 -8.27
C GLU A 117 -6.42 -1.78 -7.72
N ALA A 118 -6.54 -1.90 -6.39
CA ALA A 118 -7.35 -2.96 -5.76
C ALA A 118 -8.82 -2.87 -6.17
N SER A 119 -9.41 -1.67 -6.15
CA SER A 119 -10.80 -1.46 -6.58
C SER A 119 -11.01 -1.81 -8.07
N SER A 120 -10.05 -1.49 -8.96
CA SER A 120 -10.15 -1.86 -10.38
C SER A 120 -10.05 -3.37 -10.61
N LEU A 121 -9.29 -4.08 -9.78
CA LEU A 121 -9.24 -5.54 -9.82
C LEU A 121 -10.58 -6.14 -9.40
N LEU A 122 -11.21 -5.61 -8.34
CA LEU A 122 -12.55 -6.03 -7.91
C LEU A 122 -13.62 -5.75 -8.98
N GLU A 123 -13.61 -4.57 -9.61
CA GLU A 123 -14.54 -4.24 -10.70
C GLU A 123 -14.37 -5.17 -11.91
N ARG A 124 -13.12 -5.53 -12.25
CA ARG A 124 -12.83 -6.34 -13.43
C ARG A 124 -13.07 -7.84 -13.20
N TYR A 125 -12.77 -8.35 -12.01
CA TYR A 125 -12.71 -9.80 -11.76
C TYR A 125 -13.71 -10.29 -10.68
N GLY A 126 -14.39 -9.40 -9.98
CA GLY A 126 -15.28 -9.74 -8.86
C GLY A 126 -14.52 -10.16 -7.60
N ALA A 127 -15.26 -10.59 -6.58
CA ALA A 127 -14.69 -11.09 -5.33
C ALA A 127 -13.84 -12.36 -5.57
N SER A 128 -12.66 -12.43 -4.98
CA SER A 128 -11.78 -13.60 -5.13
C SER A 128 -12.27 -14.79 -4.30
N ALA A 129 -12.24 -15.98 -4.92
CA ALA A 129 -12.37 -17.24 -4.19
C ALA A 129 -11.05 -17.57 -3.46
N ASP A 130 -11.13 -18.26 -2.32
CA ASP A 130 -9.95 -18.74 -1.62
C ASP A 130 -9.20 -19.77 -2.48
N VAL A 131 -7.98 -19.41 -2.90
CA VAL A 131 -7.08 -20.33 -3.62
C VAL A 131 -5.96 -20.72 -2.66
N PRO A 132 -5.83 -22.00 -2.29
CA PRO A 132 -4.75 -22.44 -1.43
C PRO A 132 -3.39 -22.21 -2.12
N VAL A 133 -2.39 -21.75 -1.36
CA VAL A 133 -1.03 -21.67 -1.87
C VAL A 133 -0.52 -23.09 -2.12
N ALA A 134 -0.33 -23.47 -3.38
CA ALA A 134 0.26 -24.75 -3.71
C ALA A 134 1.73 -24.74 -3.25
N ALA A 135 2.04 -25.53 -2.22
CA ALA A 135 3.40 -25.81 -1.82
C ALA A 135 4.06 -26.70 -2.89
N ASN A 136 4.70 -26.08 -3.88
CA ASN A 136 5.63 -26.79 -4.73
C ASN A 136 6.88 -27.06 -3.88
N SER A 137 6.92 -28.28 -3.32
CA SER A 137 8.05 -28.90 -2.61
C SER A 137 9.25 -29.12 -3.52
#